data_AF-A0A496RX00-F1
#
_entry.id   AF-A0A496RX00-F1
#
_cell.length_a   1.000
_cell.length_b   1.000
_cell.length_c   1.000
_cell.angle_alpha   90.00
_cell.angle_beta   90.00
_cell.angle_gamma   90.00
#
_symmetry.space_group_name_H-M   'P 1'
#
loop_
_entity.id
_entity.type
_entity.pdbx_description
1 polymer ?
#
loop_
_entity_poly.entity_id
_entity_poly.type
_entity_poly.pdbx_seq_one_letter_code
_entity_poly.pdbx_strand_id
1 'polypeptide(L)'
;MRKDHEKRRKNTNAIFSKTILDLLKERGPLSTEQIHPLIQAIHPDICDDSIDRVIDGQHFGKKWKHLVRGAQQSLKRRGLIFLKNNKWHLVGNN
;
A
#
# COMPACT_ATOMS: atom_id res chain seq x y z
N MET A 1 -10.93 -15.95 18.80
CA MET A 1 -10.05 -16.13 17.64
C MET A 1 -10.27 -15.15 16.46
N ARG A 2 -11.35 -14.34 16.39
CA ARG A 2 -11.52 -13.33 15.30
C ARG A 2 -10.74 -12.01 15.48
N LYS A 3 -10.26 -11.69 16.69
CA LYS A 3 -9.69 -10.37 17.02
C LYS A 3 -8.24 -10.16 16.53
N ASP A 4 -7.42 -11.22 16.46
CA ASP A 4 -5.98 -11.09 16.18
C ASP A 4 -5.66 -10.83 14.71
N HIS A 5 -6.41 -11.45 13.80
CA HIS A 5 -6.26 -11.22 12.36
C HIS A 5 -6.67 -9.80 11.94
N GLU A 6 -7.67 -9.21 12.61
CA GLU A 6 -8.09 -7.83 12.36
C GLU A 6 -7.07 -6.83 12.90
N LYS A 7 -6.48 -7.11 14.07
CA LYS A 7 -5.42 -6.29 14.69
C LYS A 7 -4.16 -6.25 13.83
N ARG A 8 -3.72 -7.40 13.28
CA ARG A 8 -2.62 -7.47 12.31
C ARG A 8 -2.94 -6.68 11.03
N ARG A 9 -4.14 -6.83 10.45
CA ARG A 9 -4.56 -6.10 9.24
C ARG A 9 -4.59 -4.58 9.43
N LYS A 10 -5.13 -4.09 10.56
CA LYS A 10 -5.11 -2.66 10.90
C LYS A 10 -3.68 -2.14 11.01
N ASN A 11 -2.78 -2.92 11.59
CA ASN A 11 -1.36 -2.56 11.69
C ASN A 11 -0.69 -2.50 10.30
N THR A 12 -0.90 -3.49 9.44
CA THR A 12 -0.31 -3.53 8.10
C THR A 12 -0.76 -2.35 7.22
N ASN A 13 -2.05 -1.95 7.29
CA ASN A 13 -2.50 -0.77 6.55
C ASN A 13 -1.84 0.51 7.05
N ALA A 14 -1.68 0.67 8.37
CA ALA A 14 -0.98 1.81 8.96
C ALA A 14 0.50 1.86 8.53
N ILE A 15 1.19 0.71 8.55
CA ILE A 15 2.58 0.59 8.08
C ILE A 15 2.70 0.98 6.61
N PHE A 16 1.86 0.41 5.73
CA PHE A 16 1.90 0.76 4.30
C PHE A 16 1.53 2.22 4.05
N SER A 17 0.51 2.76 4.73
CA SER A 17 0.13 4.17 4.60
C SER A 17 1.28 5.10 5.00
N LYS A 18 1.95 4.85 6.13
CA LYS A 18 3.11 5.63 6.56
C LYS A 18 4.23 5.55 5.53
N THR A 19 4.58 4.33 5.11
CA THR A 19 5.65 4.09 4.13
C THR A 19 5.38 4.78 2.79
N ILE A 20 4.14 4.77 2.30
CA ILE A 20 3.77 5.47 1.06
C ILE A 20 4.01 6.98 1.20
N LEU A 21 3.62 7.59 2.33
CA LEU A 21 3.84 9.02 2.56
C LEU A 21 5.33 9.35 2.58
N ASP A 22 6.13 8.55 3.29
CA ASP A 22 7.58 8.73 3.38
C ASP A 22 8.24 8.59 2.00
N LEU A 23 7.88 7.57 1.21
CA LEU A 23 8.38 7.37 -0.15
C LEU A 23 8.03 8.55 -1.08
N LEU A 24 6.79 9.06 -1.02
CA LEU A 24 6.39 10.19 -1.86
C LEU A 24 7.05 11.50 -1.42
N LYS A 25 7.34 11.65 -0.13
CA LYS A 25 8.07 12.80 0.40
C LYS A 25 9.53 12.79 -0.04
N GLU A 26 10.19 11.63 0.00
CA GLU A 26 11.62 11.49 -0.32
C GLU A 26 11.90 11.43 -1.82
N ARG A 27 11.07 10.73 -2.60
CA ARG A 27 11.33 10.42 -4.02
C ARG A 27 10.46 11.20 -4.99
N GLY A 28 9.50 11.97 -4.46
CA GLY A 28 8.50 12.64 -5.27
C GLY A 28 7.45 11.68 -5.84
N PRO A 29 6.80 12.05 -6.96
CA PRO A 29 5.64 11.30 -7.46
C PRO A 29 6.00 9.91 -8.02
N LEU A 30 5.29 8.88 -7.56
CA LEU A 30 5.54 7.47 -7.92
C LEU A 30 4.27 6.76 -8.40
N SER A 31 4.39 5.90 -9.41
CA SER A 31 3.30 5.01 -9.80
C SER A 31 3.13 3.87 -8.78
N THR A 32 1.98 3.21 -8.78
CA THR A 32 1.76 2.01 -7.94
C THR A 32 2.78 0.90 -8.24
N GLU A 33 3.19 0.77 -9.50
CA GLU A 33 4.21 -0.21 -9.93
C GLU A 33 5.60 0.11 -9.38
N GLN A 34 5.93 1.41 -9.23
CA GLN A 34 7.17 1.85 -8.59
C GLN A 34 7.11 1.71 -7.06
N ILE A 35 5.94 1.94 -6.46
CA ILE A 35 5.76 1.85 -5.00
C ILE A 35 5.90 0.41 -4.50
N HIS A 36 5.37 -0.58 -5.22
CA HIS A 36 5.41 -1.99 -4.79
C HIS A 36 6.81 -2.52 -4.46
N PRO A 37 7.82 -2.47 -5.37
CA PRO A 37 9.15 -2.98 -5.08
C PRO A 37 9.84 -2.19 -3.96
N LEU A 38 9.57 -0.89 -3.83
CA LEU A 38 10.12 -0.07 -2.74
C LEU A 38 9.57 -0.50 -1.38
N ILE A 39 8.25 -0.72 -1.29
CA ILE A 39 7.64 -1.23 -0.06
C ILE A 39 8.15 -2.64 0.28
N GLN A 40 8.30 -3.52 -0.72
CA GLN A 40 8.80 -4.87 -0.50
C GLN A 40 10.26 -4.88 -0.03
N ALA A 41 11.09 -3.97 -0.53
CA ALA A 41 12.47 -3.83 -0.08
C ALA A 41 12.56 -3.32 1.38
N ILE A 42 11.63 -2.45 1.80
CA ILE A 42 11.61 -1.89 3.17
C ILE A 42 10.99 -2.88 4.17
N HIS A 43 9.90 -3.55 3.79
CA HIS A 43 9.13 -4.45 4.67
C HIS A 43 8.92 -5.84 4.04
N PRO A 44 9.99 -6.63 3.86
CA PRO A 44 9.88 -7.96 3.26
C PRO A 44 9.04 -8.93 4.10
N ASP A 45 8.98 -8.74 5.42
CA ASP A 45 8.25 -9.55 6.39
C ASP A 45 6.72 -9.48 6.23
N ILE A 46 6.19 -8.37 5.71
CA ILE A 46 4.76 -8.17 5.43
C ILE A 46 4.42 -8.21 3.94
N CYS A 47 5.41 -8.43 3.07
CA CYS A 47 5.28 -8.55 1.62
C CYS A 47 5.48 -9.99 1.14
N ASP A 48 4.64 -10.88 1.67
CA ASP A 48 4.71 -12.31 1.37
C ASP A 48 4.16 -12.62 -0.04
N ASP A 49 5.07 -12.94 -0.96
CA ASP A 49 4.75 -13.32 -2.34
C ASP A 49 4.22 -14.76 -2.46
N SER A 50 4.29 -15.59 -1.42
CA SER A 50 3.64 -16.91 -1.45
C SER A 50 2.11 -16.81 -1.31
N ILE A 51 1.60 -15.68 -0.81
CA ILE A 51 0.17 -15.49 -0.54
C ILE A 51 -0.50 -14.70 -1.65
N ASP A 52 -1.28 -15.41 -2.45
CA ASP A 52 -2.16 -14.80 -3.45
C ASP A 52 -3.54 -14.44 -2.87
N ARG A 53 -4.16 -13.39 -3.40
CA ARG A 53 -5.54 -13.05 -3.04
C ARG A 53 -6.49 -13.83 -3.95
N VAL A 54 -7.08 -14.89 -3.40
CA VAL A 54 -8.10 -15.69 -4.08
C VAL A 54 -9.49 -15.33 -3.55
N ILE A 55 -10.45 -15.06 -4.45
CA ILE A 55 -11.88 -14.87 -4.14
C ILE A 55 -12.66 -15.71 -5.15
N ASP A 56 -13.54 -16.57 -4.67
CA ASP A 56 -14.34 -17.49 -5.49
C ASP A 56 -13.51 -18.28 -6.53
N GLY A 57 -12.30 -18.71 -6.12
CA GLY A 57 -11.36 -19.44 -6.97
C GLY A 57 -10.56 -18.57 -7.96
N GLN A 58 -10.86 -17.28 -8.07
CA GLN A 58 -10.14 -16.37 -8.96
C GLN A 58 -8.96 -15.69 -8.25
N HIS A 59 -7.80 -15.69 -8.93
CA HIS A 59 -6.56 -15.06 -8.49
C HIS A 59 -6.54 -13.57 -8.85
N PHE A 60 -6.40 -12.70 -7.86
CA PHE A 60 -6.33 -11.24 -8.05
C PHE A 60 -4.91 -10.70 -7.84
N GLY A 61 -3.91 -11.57 -7.74
CA GLY A 61 -2.53 -11.22 -7.44
C GLY A 61 -2.28 -11.08 -5.94
N LYS A 62 -1.02 -10.79 -5.61
CA LYS A 62 -0.49 -10.91 -4.24
C LYS A 62 -1.29 -10.11 -3.22
N LYS A 63 -1.56 -10.73 -2.08
CA LYS A 63 -2.40 -10.16 -1.02
C LYS A 63 -1.84 -8.82 -0.52
N TRP A 64 -0.52 -8.70 -0.37
CA TRP A 64 0.10 -7.47 0.10
C TRP A 64 -0.04 -6.32 -0.91
N LYS A 65 0.04 -6.58 -2.23
CA LYS A 65 -0.20 -5.57 -3.28
C LYS A 65 -1.62 -5.00 -3.21
N HIS A 66 -2.60 -5.84 -2.87
CA HIS A 66 -3.97 -5.35 -2.59
C HIS A 66 -4.04 -4.46 -1.36
N LEU A 67 -3.31 -4.78 -0.29
CA LEU A 67 -3.26 -3.97 0.91
C LEU A 67 -2.59 -2.61 0.66
N VAL A 68 -1.53 -2.58 -0.16
CA VAL A 68 -0.88 -1.33 -0.62
C VAL A 68 -1.88 -0.47 -1.39
N ARG A 69 -2.61 -1.04 -2.36
CA ARG A 69 -3.69 -0.32 -3.07
C ARG A 69 -4.77 0.19 -2.13
N GLY A 70 -5.15 -0.60 -1.12
CA GLY A 70 -6.09 -0.18 -0.07
C GLY A 70 -5.56 1.01 0.74
N ALA A 71 -4.28 1.01 1.10
CA ALA A 71 -3.62 2.11 1.79
C ALA A 71 -3.58 3.39 0.94
N GLN A 72 -3.26 3.29 -0.36
CA GLN A 72 -3.30 4.42 -1.30
C GLN A 72 -4.71 5.05 -1.36
N GLN A 73 -5.76 4.22 -1.50
CA GLN A 73 -7.13 4.71 -1.53
C GLN A 73 -7.60 5.31 -0.20
N SER A 74 -7.11 4.79 0.93
CA SER A 74 -7.35 5.37 2.26
C SER A 74 -6.72 6.76 2.39
N LEU A 75 -5.44 6.90 1.99
CA LEU A 75 -4.72 8.18 2.00
C LEU A 75 -5.36 9.20 1.06
N LYS A 76 -5.80 8.77 -0.13
CA LYS A 76 -6.53 9.61 -1.09
C LYS A 76 -7.82 10.16 -0.49
N ARG A 77 -8.64 9.30 0.13
CA ARG A 77 -9.89 9.70 0.82
C ARG A 77 -9.65 10.66 1.98
N ARG A 78 -8.48 10.57 2.62
CA ARG A 78 -8.04 11.50 3.67
C ARG A 78 -7.44 12.80 3.14
N GLY A 79 -7.32 12.97 1.82
CA GLY A 79 -6.73 14.17 1.23
C GLY A 79 -5.22 14.31 1.44
N LEU A 80 -4.51 13.19 1.71
CA LEU A 80 -3.06 13.22 1.96
C LEU A 80 -2.24 12.98 0.68
N ILE A 81 -2.81 12.25 -0.27
CA ILE A 81 -2.21 12.01 -1.58
C ILE A 81 -3.27 12.16 -2.68
N PHE A 82 -2.84 12.43 -3.91
CA PHE A 82 -3.70 12.46 -5.08
C PHE A 82 -3.05 11.71 -6.25
N LEU A 83 -3.87 11.26 -7.21
CA LEU A 83 -3.39 10.57 -8.40
C LEU A 83 -3.43 11.54 -9.59
N LYS A 84 -2.30 11.76 -10.24
CA LYS A 84 -2.17 12.57 -11.47
C LYS A 84 -1.22 11.87 -12.42
N ASN A 85 -1.57 11.75 -13.69
CA ASN A 85 -0.75 11.10 -14.72
C ASN A 85 -0.23 9.71 -14.30
N ASN A 86 -1.10 8.88 -13.70
CA ASN A 86 -0.80 7.55 -13.18
C ASN A 86 0.29 7.50 -12.07
N LYS A 87 0.59 8.64 -11.45
CA LYS A 87 1.50 8.76 -10.32
C LYS A 87 0.77 9.32 -9.10
N TRP A 88 1.12 8.78 -7.94
CA TRP A 88 0.68 9.30 -6.66
C TRP A 88 1.56 10.48 -6.28
N HIS A 89 0.93 11.55 -5.83
CA HIS A 89 1.56 12.77 -5.37
C HIS A 89 1.18 13.04 -3.92
N LEU A 90 2.11 13.56 -3.13
CA LEU A 90 1.82 14.06 -1.78
C LEU A 90 1.07 15.40 -1.88
N VAL A 91 0.01 15.57 -1.08
CA VAL A 91 -0.66 16.87 -0.95
C VAL A 91 0.23 17.79 -0.10
N GLY A 92 0.56 18.98 -0.60
CA GLY A 92 1.34 19.97 0.13
C GLY A 92 2.86 19.93 -0.08
N ASN A 93 3.38 19.09 -0.98
CA ASN A 93 4.72 19.29 -1.54
C ASN A 93 4.59 20.29 -2.70
N ASN A 94 4.54 21.58 -2.38
CA ASN A 94 4.70 22.68 -3.33
C ASN A 94 5.89 23.52 -2.91
#